data_AF-A0AAD8WK67-F1
#
_entry.id   AF-A0AAD8WK67-F1
#
_cell.length_a   1.000
_cell.length_b   1.000
_cell.length_c   1.000
_cell.angle_alpha   90.00
_cell.angle_beta   90.00
_cell.angle_gamma   90.00
#
_symmetry.space_group_name_H-M   'P 1'
#
loop_
_entity.id
_entity.type
_entity.pdbx_description
1 polymer ?
#
loop_
_entity_poly.entity_id
_entity_poly.type
_entity_poly.pdbx_seq_one_letter_code
_entity_poly.pdbx_strand_id
1 'polypeptide(L)'
;MDTALLSVLVDHHNRGDHAQNGWKPHVYNACIKHVKETCNIVINKDKIVARIKTFDKHYEVINKMLSQSGFGWDWDNNMVSVDSDEVWARYVEANKDAAPYRHKEVKNWQAISTIYSKDHATGAGARTGGECAQVGSSSIPQVVEDDEETPELPKKKKQRTADAIMSMMGELRMTFEEALNSTAPLPPPPPPPAPNVTPSSEILVELKKIPDLVGNELLVAYGKVTANERTFESLMALPMKLRKAWLMTLP
;
A
#
# COMPACT_ATOMS: atom_id res chain seq x y z
N MET A 1 10.34 16.71 8.87
CA MET A 1 9.11 16.33 9.60
C MET A 1 8.45 15.10 9.00
N ASP A 2 8.00 15.12 7.74
CA ASP A 2 7.22 14.00 7.16
C ASP A 2 7.96 12.66 7.17
N THR A 3 9.25 12.64 6.85
CA THR A 3 10.08 11.42 6.92
C THR A 3 10.12 10.83 8.33
N ALA A 4 10.31 11.67 9.36
CA ALA A 4 10.30 11.24 10.75
C ALA A 4 8.92 10.72 11.17
N LEU A 5 7.85 11.39 10.72
CA LEU A 5 6.48 10.97 10.99
C LEU A 5 6.18 9.61 10.35
N LEU A 6 6.48 9.46 9.05
CA LEU A 6 6.25 8.23 8.29
C LEU A 6 7.09 7.07 8.82
N SER A 7 8.31 7.30 9.32
CA SER A 7 9.11 6.26 9.97
C SER A 7 8.38 5.60 11.14
N VAL A 8 7.73 6.39 12.00
CA VAL A 8 6.95 5.87 13.14
C VAL A 8 5.68 5.20 12.66
N LEU A 9 5.00 5.79 11.67
CA LEU A 9 3.75 5.22 11.14
C LEU A 9 3.98 3.87 10.44
N VAL A 10 5.07 3.70 9.67
CA VAL A 10 5.42 2.41 9.04
C VAL A 10 5.71 1.35 10.11
N ASP A 11 6.48 1.70 11.13
CA ASP A 11 6.80 0.79 12.21
C ASP A 11 5.55 0.32 12.97
N HIS A 12 4.64 1.23 13.31
CA HIS A 12 3.35 0.87 13.92
C HIS A 12 2.37 0.19 12.95
N HIS A 13 2.44 0.49 11.64
CA HIS A 13 1.70 -0.23 10.61
C HIS A 13 2.04 -1.72 10.67
N ASN A 14 3.34 -2.04 10.67
CA ASN A 14 3.84 -3.40 10.70
C ASN A 14 3.50 -4.16 12.00
N ARG A 15 3.22 -3.45 13.09
CA ARG A 15 2.77 -4.01 14.38
C ARG A 15 1.26 -4.18 14.47
N GLY A 16 0.49 -3.76 13.46
CA GLY A 16 -0.97 -3.81 13.50
C GLY A 16 -1.59 -2.82 14.49
N ASP A 17 -0.94 -1.68 14.75
CA ASP A 17 -1.42 -0.66 15.70
C ASP A 17 -2.50 0.28 15.11
N HIS A 18 -3.31 -0.28 14.23
CA HIS A 18 -4.50 0.36 13.70
C HIS A 18 -5.65 0.28 14.70
N ALA A 19 -6.51 1.29 14.67
CA ALA A 19 -7.80 1.35 15.32
C ALA A 19 -8.89 1.32 14.23
N GLN A 20 -10.16 1.15 14.61
CA GLN A 20 -11.29 1.11 13.67
C GLN A 20 -11.28 2.31 12.70
N ASN A 21 -10.93 3.51 13.20
CA ASN A 21 -10.93 4.76 12.44
C ASN A 21 -9.55 5.46 12.44
N GLY A 22 -8.47 4.72 12.17
CA GLY A 22 -7.11 5.28 12.03
C GLY A 22 -6.11 4.62 12.96
N TRP A 23 -5.38 5.41 13.75
CA TRP A 23 -4.31 4.90 14.62
C TRP A 23 -4.71 4.84 16.09
N LYS A 24 -4.15 3.90 16.85
CA LYS A 24 -4.30 3.86 18.31
C LYS A 24 -3.68 5.10 18.98
N PRO A 25 -4.17 5.54 20.16
CA PRO A 25 -3.70 6.74 20.84
C PRO A 25 -2.18 6.79 21.08
N HIS A 26 -1.55 5.66 21.40
CA HIS A 26 -0.10 5.60 21.68
C HIS A 26 0.76 5.91 20.45
N VAL A 27 0.26 5.63 19.25
CA VAL A 27 0.96 5.92 17.99
C VAL A 27 1.13 7.43 17.81
N TYR A 28 0.10 8.22 18.11
CA TYR A 28 0.20 9.69 18.04
C TYR A 28 1.24 10.22 19.04
N ASN A 29 1.29 9.67 20.26
CA ASN A 29 2.28 10.05 21.26
C ASN A 29 3.70 9.69 20.81
N ALA A 30 3.89 8.51 20.21
CA ALA A 30 5.16 8.10 19.62
C ALA A 30 5.60 9.06 18.50
N CYS A 31 4.68 9.44 17.60
CA CYS A 31 4.94 10.42 16.56
C CYS A 31 5.35 11.79 17.12
N ILE A 32 4.65 12.31 18.13
CA ILE A 32 4.98 13.59 18.78
C ILE A 32 6.38 13.52 19.38
N LYS A 33 6.68 12.47 20.14
CA LYS A 33 7.97 12.26 20.78
C LYS A 33 9.09 12.21 19.73
N HIS A 34 8.94 11.35 18.72
CA HIS A 34 9.96 11.15 17.71
C HIS A 34 10.21 12.38 16.83
N VAL A 35 9.15 13.11 16.43
CA VAL A 35 9.33 14.36 15.67
C VAL A 35 10.03 15.42 16.52
N LYS A 36 9.73 15.50 17.82
CA LYS A 36 10.43 16.41 18.72
C LYS A 36 11.92 16.04 18.82
N GLU A 37 12.25 14.77 18.97
CA GLU A 37 13.65 14.29 19.09
C GLU A 37 14.43 14.48 17.78
N THR A 38 13.85 14.11 16.63
CA THR A 38 14.55 14.07 15.35
C THR A 38 14.56 15.43 14.63
N CYS A 39 13.47 16.20 14.73
CA CYS A 39 13.33 17.47 14.02
C CYS A 39 13.44 18.70 14.93
N ASN A 40 13.45 18.53 16.26
CA ASN A 40 13.34 19.63 17.23
C ASN A 40 12.10 20.52 17.02
N ILE A 41 10.97 19.92 16.59
CA ILE A 41 9.70 20.61 16.35
C ILE A 41 8.64 20.07 17.29
N VAL A 42 7.95 20.98 18.00
CA VAL A 42 6.77 20.63 18.79
C VAL A 42 5.54 20.57 17.87
N ILE A 43 4.97 19.37 17.76
CA ILE A 43 3.72 19.14 17.04
C ILE A 43 2.66 18.58 18.00
N ASN A 44 1.40 18.77 17.64
CA ASN A 44 0.27 18.20 18.35
C ASN A 44 -0.41 17.14 17.48
N LYS A 45 -1.38 16.44 18.08
CA LYS A 45 -2.16 15.41 17.39
C LYS A 45 -2.84 15.94 16.12
N ASP A 46 -3.40 17.15 16.15
CA ASP A 46 -4.12 17.72 14.99
C ASP A 46 -3.21 17.90 13.77
N LYS A 47 -1.97 18.36 13.96
CA LYS A 47 -0.99 18.45 12.87
C LYS A 47 -0.66 17.07 12.29
N ILE A 48 -0.53 16.05 13.14
CA ILE A 48 -0.29 14.67 12.68
C ILE A 48 -1.48 14.17 11.86
N VAL A 49 -2.71 14.35 12.36
CA VAL A 49 -3.94 13.94 11.67
C VAL A 49 -4.05 14.64 10.31
N ALA A 50 -3.73 15.94 10.22
CA ALA A 50 -3.72 16.67 8.97
C ALA A 50 -2.69 16.11 7.95
N ARG A 51 -1.51 15.71 8.43
CA ARG A 51 -0.49 15.08 7.58
C ARG A 51 -0.90 13.68 7.12
N ILE A 52 -1.48 12.87 8.01
CA ILE A 52 -2.04 11.54 7.67
C ILE A 52 -3.10 11.67 6.55
N LYS A 53 -4.03 12.63 6.67
CA LYS A 53 -5.01 12.91 5.60
C LYS A 53 -4.36 13.29 4.27
N THR A 54 -3.23 13.99 4.32
CA THR A 54 -2.49 14.37 3.13
C THR A 54 -1.85 13.15 2.47
N PHE A 55 -1.26 12.25 3.27
CA PHE A 55 -0.68 11.00 2.76
C PHE A 55 -1.74 10.07 2.16
N ASP A 56 -2.88 9.92 2.84
CA ASP A 56 -4.02 9.15 2.36
C ASP A 56 -4.51 9.68 0.99
N LYS A 57 -4.70 11.00 0.87
CA LYS A 57 -5.06 11.62 -0.41
C LYS A 57 -4.01 11.45 -1.50
N HIS A 58 -2.72 11.52 -1.16
CA HIS A 58 -1.66 11.22 -2.13
C HIS A 58 -1.75 9.79 -2.63
N TYR A 59 -1.90 8.85 -1.71
CA TYR A 59 -2.04 7.44 -2.04
C TYR A 59 -3.24 7.18 -2.94
N GLU A 60 -4.43 7.67 -2.58
CA GLU A 60 -5.64 7.43 -3.37
C GLU A 60 -5.52 7.92 -4.82
N VAL A 61 -5.02 9.13 -5.03
CA VAL A 61 -4.92 9.73 -6.36
C VAL A 61 -3.81 9.05 -7.17
N ILE A 62 -2.63 8.88 -6.59
CA ILE A 62 -1.48 8.27 -7.29
C ILE A 62 -1.74 6.81 -7.58
N ASN A 63 -2.27 6.03 -6.64
CA ASN A 63 -2.55 4.61 -6.86
C ASN A 63 -3.60 4.39 -7.95
N LYS A 64 -4.59 5.29 -8.10
CA LYS A 64 -5.53 5.27 -9.22
C LYS A 64 -4.88 5.59 -10.57
N MET A 65 -3.86 6.44 -10.61
CA MET A 65 -3.09 6.68 -11.84
C MET A 65 -2.23 5.47 -12.16
N LEU A 66 -1.48 4.95 -11.19
CA LEU A 66 -0.58 3.80 -11.38
C LEU A 66 -1.32 2.49 -11.74
N SER A 67 -2.63 2.40 -11.51
CA SER A 67 -3.44 1.27 -11.96
C SER A 67 -3.88 1.37 -13.44
N GLN A 68 -3.60 2.49 -14.11
CA GLN A 68 -3.90 2.67 -15.53
C GLN A 68 -2.67 2.36 -16.39
N SER A 69 -2.93 1.85 -17.59
CA SER A 69 -1.89 1.74 -18.62
C SER A 69 -1.38 3.12 -19.01
N GLY A 70 -0.07 3.24 -19.22
CA GLY A 70 0.59 4.49 -19.60
C GLY A 70 0.97 5.41 -18.44
N PHE A 71 0.80 4.95 -17.20
CA PHE A 71 1.24 5.64 -15.99
C PHE A 71 2.26 4.80 -15.23
N GLY A 72 3.27 5.48 -14.69
CA GLY A 72 4.30 4.89 -13.86
C GLY A 72 4.70 5.82 -12.73
N TRP A 73 5.67 5.38 -11.93
CA TRP A 73 6.26 6.19 -10.88
C TRP A 73 7.73 6.47 -11.21
N ASP A 74 8.11 7.74 -11.23
CA ASP A 74 9.49 8.19 -11.35
C ASP A 74 10.10 8.26 -9.94
N TRP A 75 10.96 7.29 -9.64
CA TRP A 75 11.64 7.17 -8.35
C TRP A 75 12.73 8.23 -8.14
N ASP A 76 13.34 8.71 -9.21
CA ASP A 76 14.42 9.70 -9.14
C ASP A 76 13.85 11.09 -8.81
N ASN A 77 12.73 11.44 -9.46
CA ASN A 77 12.08 12.74 -9.28
C ASN A 77 10.92 12.72 -8.28
N ASN A 78 10.57 11.56 -7.72
CA ASN A 78 9.44 11.37 -6.82
C ASN A 78 8.11 11.90 -7.37
N MET A 79 7.79 11.60 -8.62
CA MET A 79 6.56 12.08 -9.28
C MET A 79 5.96 11.04 -10.21
N VAL A 80 4.75 11.32 -10.70
CA VAL A 80 4.06 10.43 -11.66
C VAL A 80 4.74 10.54 -13.03
N SER A 81 5.13 9.40 -13.59
CA SER A 81 5.60 9.29 -14.97
C SER A 81 4.42 8.93 -15.88
N VAL A 82 4.43 9.43 -17.11
CA VAL A 82 3.36 9.20 -18.09
C VAL A 82 3.99 8.99 -19.46
N ASP A 83 3.51 7.98 -20.18
CA ASP A 83 4.06 7.59 -21.49
C ASP A 83 3.88 8.66 -22.58
N SER A 84 2.77 9.41 -22.54
CA SER A 84 2.49 10.49 -23.49
C SER A 84 1.58 11.58 -22.94
N ASP A 85 1.60 12.75 -23.58
CA ASP A 85 0.69 13.86 -23.26
C ASP A 85 -0.78 13.54 -23.58
N GLU A 86 -1.02 12.67 -24.56
CA GLU A 86 -2.37 12.21 -24.92
C GLU A 86 -2.99 11.37 -23.80
N VAL A 87 -2.22 10.42 -23.23
CA VAL A 87 -2.63 9.60 -22.09
C VAL A 87 -3.00 10.49 -20.91
N TRP A 88 -2.19 11.52 -20.65
CA TRP A 88 -2.46 12.48 -19.58
C TRP A 88 -3.72 13.30 -19.81
N ALA A 89 -3.86 13.90 -21.00
CA ALA A 89 -5.01 14.74 -21.33
C ALA A 89 -6.33 13.97 -21.17
N ARG A 90 -6.37 12.73 -21.70
CA ARG A 90 -7.53 11.85 -21.57
C ARG A 90 -7.84 11.51 -20.11
N TYR A 91 -6.82 11.22 -19.30
CA TYR A 91 -7.05 10.85 -17.90
C TYR A 91 -7.57 12.02 -17.06
N VAL A 92 -6.99 13.21 -17.22
CA VAL A 92 -7.36 14.40 -16.43
C VAL A 92 -8.74 14.94 -16.80
N GLU A 93 -9.18 14.76 -18.05
CA GLU A 93 -10.55 15.09 -18.46
C GLU A 93 -11.60 14.35 -17.62
N ALA A 94 -11.34 13.07 -17.32
CA ALA A 94 -12.17 12.26 -16.43
C ALA A 94 -11.86 12.46 -14.94
N ASN A 95 -10.62 12.82 -14.57
CA ASN A 95 -10.12 12.88 -13.19
C ASN A 95 -9.43 14.22 -12.89
N LYS A 96 -10.25 15.26 -12.64
CA LYS A 96 -9.75 16.63 -12.42
C LYS A 96 -8.87 16.79 -11.17
N ASP A 97 -9.04 15.90 -10.19
CA ASP A 97 -8.25 15.87 -8.95
C ASP A 97 -6.81 15.39 -9.16
N ALA A 98 -6.54 14.70 -10.27
CA ALA A 98 -5.20 14.27 -10.67
C ALA A 98 -4.38 15.40 -11.31
N ALA A 99 -5.01 16.46 -11.83
CA ALA A 99 -4.33 17.54 -12.55
C ALA A 99 -3.08 18.11 -11.82
N PRO A 100 -3.11 18.35 -10.48
CA PRO A 100 -1.94 18.85 -9.77
C PRO A 100 -0.76 17.88 -9.76
N TYR A 101 -0.98 16.58 -9.98
CA TYR A 101 0.04 15.54 -9.85
C TYR A 101 0.96 15.39 -11.06
N ARG A 102 0.69 16.08 -12.18
CA ARG A 102 1.55 16.00 -13.39
C ARG A 102 3.00 16.32 -13.11
N HIS A 103 3.23 17.33 -12.27
CA HIS A 103 4.54 17.89 -11.98
C HIS A 103 4.79 17.98 -10.47
N LYS A 104 3.96 17.27 -9.68
CA LYS A 104 4.06 17.34 -8.23
C LYS A 104 5.03 16.29 -7.73
N GLU A 105 6.06 16.77 -7.05
CA GLU A 105 6.91 15.93 -6.23
C GLU A 105 6.14 15.46 -4.97
N VAL A 106 6.02 14.15 -4.80
CA VAL A 106 5.48 13.50 -3.59
C VAL A 106 6.56 12.60 -2.99
N LYS A 107 7.34 13.20 -2.09
CA LYS A 107 8.40 12.51 -1.34
C LYS A 107 7.84 11.41 -0.44
N ASN A 108 8.69 10.43 -0.14
CA ASN A 108 8.39 9.29 0.72
C ASN A 108 7.25 8.40 0.18
N TRP A 109 7.08 8.35 -1.14
CA TRP A 109 6.05 7.54 -1.79
C TRP A 109 6.11 6.07 -1.35
N GLN A 110 7.30 5.49 -1.21
CA GLN A 110 7.47 4.11 -0.72
C GLN A 110 6.79 3.91 0.65
N ALA A 111 7.05 4.79 1.62
CA ALA A 111 6.48 4.67 2.96
C ALA A 111 4.97 4.91 2.97
N ILE A 112 4.49 5.87 2.16
CA ILE A 112 3.06 6.11 1.97
C ILE A 112 2.40 4.87 1.36
N SER A 113 2.94 4.35 0.25
CA SER A 113 2.45 3.14 -0.40
C SER A 113 2.39 1.98 0.57
N THR A 114 3.45 1.71 1.35
CA THR A 114 3.47 0.63 2.36
C THR A 114 2.35 0.74 3.40
N ILE A 115 2.02 1.95 3.88
CA ILE A 115 1.00 2.12 4.92
C ILE A 115 -0.43 1.90 4.37
N TYR A 116 -0.66 2.25 3.10
CA TYR A 116 -2.00 2.35 2.52
C TYR A 116 -2.27 1.31 1.42
N SER A 117 -1.25 0.54 1.00
CA SER A 117 -1.39 -0.60 0.09
C SER A 117 -2.28 -1.68 0.69
N LYS A 118 -3.28 -2.11 -0.08
CA LYS A 118 -4.23 -3.15 0.34
C LYS A 118 -3.59 -4.54 0.44
N ASP A 119 -2.48 -4.76 -0.26
CA ASP A 119 -1.83 -6.05 -0.39
C ASP A 119 -0.49 -6.07 0.34
N HIS A 120 -0.51 -6.32 1.66
CA HIS A 120 0.60 -7.00 2.29
C HIS A 120 0.10 -8.06 3.25
N ALA A 121 0.51 -9.29 2.94
CA ALA A 121 0.15 -10.54 3.57
C ALA A 121 0.31 -10.51 5.10
N THR A 122 -0.75 -10.87 5.81
CA THR A 122 -0.70 -11.29 7.21
C THR A 122 0.14 -12.56 7.29
N GLY A 123 1.44 -12.39 7.55
CA GLY A 123 2.36 -13.47 7.84
C GLY A 123 1.87 -14.28 9.05
N ALA A 124 1.53 -15.53 8.79
CA ALA A 124 1.49 -16.68 9.69
C ALA A 124 1.46 -16.44 11.21
N GLY A 125 0.37 -16.86 11.85
CA GLY A 125 0.44 -17.48 13.17
C GLY A 125 -0.32 -16.79 14.31
N ALA A 126 -1.65 -16.82 14.26
CA ALA A 126 -2.46 -16.80 15.49
C ALA A 126 -3.31 -18.07 15.55
N ARG A 127 -2.74 -19.13 16.12
CA ARG A 127 -3.49 -20.29 16.60
C ARG A 127 -4.11 -19.93 17.95
N THR A 128 -5.41 -20.21 18.07
CA THR A 128 -6.18 -20.63 19.25
C THR A 128 -6.06 -19.73 20.48
N GLY A 129 -7.11 -19.09 21.00
CA GLY A 129 -8.43 -19.63 21.32
C GLY A 129 -8.60 -19.53 22.85
N GLY A 130 -9.84 -19.38 23.31
CA GLY A 130 -10.17 -19.48 24.74
C GLY A 130 -10.73 -18.19 25.32
N GLU A 131 -12.05 -18.17 25.39
CA GLU A 131 -12.90 -17.36 26.25
C GLU A 131 -12.31 -17.08 27.64
N CYS A 132 -12.58 -15.90 28.18
CA CYS A 132 -13.09 -15.84 29.55
C CYS A 132 -13.99 -14.60 29.72
N ALA A 133 -15.23 -14.88 30.08
CA ALA A 133 -16.28 -13.93 30.41
C ALA A 133 -16.01 -13.15 31.71
N GLN A 134 -16.70 -12.00 31.84
CA GLN A 134 -17.37 -11.39 33.02
C GLN A 134 -16.82 -11.77 34.41
N VAL A 135 -16.65 -10.89 35.40
CA VAL A 135 -17.60 -9.95 36.04
C VAL A 135 -16.81 -9.17 37.11
N GLY A 136 -17.27 -7.98 37.54
CA GLY A 136 -16.80 -7.41 38.81
C GLY A 136 -17.01 -5.91 39.00
N SER A 137 -18.23 -5.52 39.37
CA SER A 137 -18.60 -4.19 39.89
C SER A 137 -17.95 -3.91 41.25
N SER A 138 -17.58 -2.65 41.53
CA SER A 138 -17.74 -2.04 42.86
C SER A 138 -17.42 -0.53 42.91
N SER A 139 -18.10 0.13 43.84
CA SER A 139 -18.48 1.55 43.87
C SER A 139 -17.52 2.48 44.66
N ILE A 140 -17.75 3.79 44.50
CA ILE A 140 -17.10 5.03 45.02
C ILE A 140 -17.21 5.20 46.56
N PRO A 141 -16.52 6.15 47.23
CA PRO A 141 -17.11 7.52 47.45
C PRO A 141 -16.15 8.74 47.52
N GLN A 142 -16.78 9.93 47.56
CA GLN A 142 -16.36 11.34 47.43
C GLN A 142 -15.70 12.02 48.66
N VAL A 143 -15.09 13.21 48.46
CA VAL A 143 -15.18 14.48 49.27
C VAL A 143 -14.63 15.66 48.42
N VAL A 144 -15.43 16.60 47.89
CA VAL A 144 -15.77 18.02 48.33
C VAL A 144 -14.58 18.85 48.86
N GLU A 145 -14.39 20.16 48.68
CA GLU A 145 -14.84 21.32 47.86
C GLU A 145 -13.90 22.49 48.33
N ASP A 146 -13.51 23.44 47.49
CA ASP A 146 -13.59 24.90 47.78
C ASP A 146 -13.18 25.74 46.54
N ASP A 147 -13.68 26.97 46.53
CA ASP A 147 -14.08 27.80 45.40
C ASP A 147 -13.15 29.02 45.23
N GLU A 148 -13.03 29.57 44.02
CA GLU A 148 -12.81 31.02 43.78
C GLU A 148 -12.83 31.33 42.27
N GLU A 149 -13.39 32.50 41.96
CA GLU A 149 -14.30 32.75 40.84
C GLU A 149 -13.70 33.74 39.79
N THR A 150 -13.81 33.38 38.49
CA THR A 150 -14.09 34.26 37.29
C THR A 150 -12.97 35.19 36.72
N PRO A 151 -12.96 35.59 35.39
CA PRO A 151 -13.93 35.36 34.30
C PRO A 151 -13.44 34.73 32.97
N GLU A 152 -14.45 34.27 32.21
CA GLU A 152 -14.48 33.69 30.86
C GLU A 152 -13.95 34.56 29.70
N LEU A 153 -13.47 33.86 28.65
CA LEU A 153 -13.42 34.33 27.26
C LEU A 153 -13.92 33.21 26.32
N PRO A 154 -14.83 33.48 25.36
CA PRO A 154 -15.50 32.43 24.60
C PRO A 154 -14.64 31.94 23.42
N LYS A 155 -14.15 30.69 23.47
CA LYS A 155 -13.45 30.03 22.35
C LYS A 155 -14.31 28.96 21.67
N LYS A 156 -15.04 29.45 20.67
CA LYS A 156 -15.46 28.82 19.39
C LYS A 156 -15.45 27.28 19.31
N LYS A 157 -16.67 26.75 19.22
CA LYS A 157 -17.07 25.43 18.69
C LYS A 157 -16.46 25.19 17.29
N LYS A 158 -15.34 24.45 17.19
CA LYS A 158 -14.89 23.80 15.93
C LYS A 158 -14.43 22.34 16.11
N GLN A 159 -14.38 21.83 17.34
CA GLN A 159 -13.91 20.48 17.66
C GLN A 159 -14.80 19.37 17.07
N ARG A 160 -16.13 19.54 17.03
CA ARG A 160 -17.09 18.47 16.70
C ARG A 160 -17.14 18.08 15.22
N THR A 161 -16.65 18.94 14.32
CA THR A 161 -16.78 18.72 12.87
C THR A 161 -15.69 17.79 12.32
N ALA A 162 -14.49 17.82 12.89
CA ALA A 162 -13.36 17.00 12.41
C ALA A 162 -13.53 15.52 12.76
N ASP A 163 -14.00 15.22 13.98
CA ASP A 163 -14.26 13.84 14.43
C ASP A 163 -15.45 13.23 13.67
N ALA A 164 -16.50 14.01 13.43
CA ALA A 164 -17.65 13.56 12.61
C ALA A 164 -17.23 13.24 11.16
N ILE A 165 -16.35 14.05 10.55
CA ILE A 165 -15.85 13.79 9.20
C ILE A 165 -14.99 12.53 9.16
N MET A 166 -14.16 12.28 10.17
CA MET A 166 -13.36 11.05 10.25
C MET A 166 -14.24 9.80 10.47
N SER A 167 -15.30 9.92 11.27
CA SER A 167 -16.28 8.84 11.47
C SER A 167 -16.98 8.47 10.16
N MET A 168 -17.47 9.47 9.42
CA MET A 168 -18.16 9.24 8.14
C MET A 168 -17.24 8.61 7.08
N MET A 169 -15.94 8.92 7.09
CA MET A 169 -14.98 8.30 6.18
C MET A 169 -14.69 6.83 6.54
N GLY A 170 -14.62 6.51 7.84
CA GLY A 170 -14.50 5.13 8.33
C GLY A 170 -15.75 4.30 8.02
N GLU A 171 -16.94 4.88 8.25
CA GLU A 171 -18.22 4.26 7.92
C GLU A 171 -18.40 4.02 6.42
N LEU A 172 -17.97 4.94 5.55
CA LEU A 172 -18.00 4.73 4.09
C LEU A 172 -17.06 3.60 3.66
N ARG A 173 -15.90 3.46 4.32
CA ARG A 173 -14.94 2.37 4.07
C ARG A 173 -15.50 1.02 4.53
N MET A 174 -16.12 0.98 5.71
CA MET A 174 -16.72 -0.22 6.29
C MET A 174 -17.97 -0.66 5.52
N THR A 175 -18.86 0.26 5.14
CA THR A 175 -20.06 -0.06 4.33
C THR A 175 -19.69 -0.56 2.94
N PHE A 176 -18.59 -0.05 2.35
CA PHE A 176 -18.07 -0.59 1.11
C PHE A 176 -17.46 -2.00 1.28
N GLU A 177 -16.68 -2.23 2.34
CA GLU A 177 -16.14 -3.55 2.67
C GLU A 177 -17.25 -4.57 3.00
N GLU A 178 -18.30 -4.16 3.70
CA GLU A 178 -19.49 -4.96 3.99
C GLU A 178 -20.27 -5.26 2.71
N ALA A 179 -20.42 -4.29 1.79
CA ALA A 179 -21.05 -4.52 0.49
C ALA A 179 -20.24 -5.48 -0.41
N LEU A 180 -18.91 -5.45 -0.34
CA LEU A 180 -18.04 -6.41 -1.04
C LEU A 180 -18.16 -7.82 -0.45
N ASN A 181 -18.36 -7.95 0.87
CA ASN A 181 -18.44 -9.22 1.58
C ASN A 181 -19.87 -9.79 1.68
N SER A 182 -20.91 -9.00 1.39
CA SER A 182 -22.34 -9.36 1.54
C SER A 182 -23.01 -9.83 0.23
N THR A 183 -22.28 -9.89 -0.89
CA THR A 183 -22.74 -10.60 -2.08
C THR A 183 -22.58 -12.11 -1.86
N ALA A 184 -23.70 -12.83 -1.82
CA ALA A 184 -23.72 -14.29 -1.90
C ALA A 184 -22.82 -14.75 -3.07
N PRO A 185 -22.01 -15.81 -2.92
CA PRO A 185 -21.00 -16.16 -3.93
C PRO A 185 -21.69 -16.40 -5.27
N LEU A 186 -21.49 -15.49 -6.21
CA LEU A 186 -21.77 -15.77 -7.61
C LEU A 186 -20.92 -17.00 -7.98
N PRO A 187 -21.44 -17.94 -8.78
CA PRO A 187 -20.63 -19.03 -9.28
C PRO A 187 -19.36 -18.43 -9.89
N PRO A 188 -18.18 -19.00 -9.58
CA PRO A 188 -16.93 -18.42 -10.00
C PRO A 188 -17.00 -18.19 -11.52
N PRO A 189 -16.69 -16.98 -12.01
CA PRO A 189 -16.52 -16.80 -13.44
C PRO A 189 -15.53 -17.87 -13.92
N PRO A 190 -15.75 -18.47 -15.10
CA PRO A 190 -14.78 -19.42 -15.64
C PRO A 190 -13.41 -18.77 -15.53
N PRO A 191 -12.41 -19.49 -14.99
CA PRO A 191 -11.11 -18.90 -14.73
C PRO A 191 -10.66 -18.17 -16.00
N PRO A 192 -10.18 -16.92 -15.90
CA PRO A 192 -9.50 -16.32 -17.04
C PRO A 192 -8.47 -17.34 -17.51
N PRO A 193 -8.32 -17.59 -18.83
CA PRO A 193 -7.31 -18.50 -19.31
C PRO A 193 -6.02 -18.10 -18.62
N ALA A 194 -5.43 -19.04 -17.87
CA ALA A 194 -4.19 -18.77 -17.17
C ALA A 194 -3.25 -18.11 -18.19
N PRO A 195 -2.51 -17.05 -17.83
CA PRO A 195 -1.39 -16.66 -18.67
C PRO A 195 -0.60 -17.95 -18.88
N ASN A 196 -0.36 -18.30 -20.14
CA ASN A 196 0.19 -19.60 -20.54
C ASN A 196 1.69 -19.65 -20.20
N VAL A 197 2.04 -19.26 -18.98
CA VAL A 197 3.39 -19.24 -18.46
C VAL A 197 3.78 -20.70 -18.31
N THR A 198 4.63 -21.16 -19.22
CA THR A 198 5.18 -22.50 -19.14
C THR A 198 5.89 -22.63 -17.79
N PRO A 199 5.51 -23.60 -16.93
CA PRO A 199 6.13 -23.76 -15.63
C PRO A 199 7.66 -23.88 -15.73
N SER A 200 8.39 -23.26 -14.81
CA SER A 200 9.87 -23.27 -14.83
C SER A 200 10.48 -24.68 -14.80
N SER A 201 9.73 -25.67 -14.30
CA SER A 201 10.09 -27.09 -14.34
C SER A 201 10.02 -27.67 -15.75
N GLU A 202 9.03 -27.29 -16.55
CA GLU A 202 8.85 -27.72 -17.93
C GLU A 202 9.86 -27.05 -18.87
N ILE A 203 10.16 -25.77 -18.65
CA ILE A 203 11.25 -25.05 -19.35
C ILE A 203 12.58 -25.81 -19.19
N LEU A 204 12.90 -26.26 -17.98
CA LEU A 204 14.13 -27.00 -17.71
C LEU A 204 14.17 -28.35 -18.45
N VAL A 205 13.03 -29.04 -18.56
CA VAL A 205 12.91 -30.30 -19.31
C VAL A 205 13.15 -30.06 -20.79
N GLU A 206 12.59 -29.00 -21.37
CA GLU A 206 12.80 -28.67 -22.78
C GLU A 206 14.24 -28.24 -23.08
N LEU A 207 14.88 -27.48 -22.20
CA LEU A 207 16.30 -27.11 -22.37
C LEU A 207 17.22 -28.32 -22.35
N LYS A 208 16.92 -29.34 -21.53
CA LYS A 208 17.67 -30.61 -21.52
C LYS A 208 17.55 -31.42 -22.80
N LYS A 209 16.54 -31.15 -23.64
CA LYS A 209 16.38 -31.80 -24.95
C LYS A 209 17.26 -31.17 -26.03
N ILE A 210 17.85 -29.99 -25.78
CA ILE A 210 18.71 -29.31 -26.74
C ILE A 210 20.07 -30.03 -26.80
N PRO A 211 20.49 -30.54 -27.97
CA PRO A 211 21.79 -31.19 -28.13
C PRO A 211 22.93 -30.22 -27.76
N ASP A 212 23.97 -30.76 -27.14
CA ASP A 212 25.19 -30.04 -26.75
C ASP A 212 25.00 -28.92 -25.71
N LEU A 213 23.80 -28.70 -25.15
CA LEU A 213 23.57 -27.70 -24.11
C LEU A 213 23.80 -28.31 -22.71
N VAL A 214 24.99 -28.15 -22.14
CA VAL A 214 25.40 -28.83 -20.89
C VAL A 214 26.03 -27.89 -19.86
N GLY A 215 25.98 -28.30 -18.58
CA GLY A 215 26.69 -27.63 -17.49
C GLY A 215 26.32 -26.15 -17.32
N ASN A 216 27.33 -25.28 -17.33
CA ASN A 216 27.16 -23.84 -17.12
C ASN A 216 26.35 -23.17 -18.24
N GLU A 217 26.43 -23.70 -19.47
CA GLU A 217 25.65 -23.19 -20.61
C GLU A 217 24.15 -23.36 -20.39
N LEU A 218 23.74 -24.49 -19.83
CA LEU A 218 22.35 -24.78 -19.47
C LEU A 218 21.85 -23.84 -18.37
N LEU A 219 22.67 -23.54 -17.37
CA LEU A 219 22.31 -22.65 -16.26
C LEU A 219 22.11 -21.20 -16.74
N VAL A 220 23.01 -20.72 -17.60
CA VAL A 220 22.91 -19.38 -18.21
C VAL A 220 21.68 -19.29 -19.12
N ALA A 221 21.47 -20.30 -19.97
CA ALA A 221 20.28 -20.35 -20.83
C ALA A 221 18.98 -20.39 -20.02
N TYR A 222 18.94 -21.18 -18.95
CA TYR A 222 17.78 -21.28 -18.07
C TYR A 222 17.45 -19.93 -17.45
N GLY A 223 18.43 -19.22 -16.87
CA GLY A 223 18.22 -17.89 -16.30
C GLY A 223 17.67 -16.88 -17.31
N LYS A 224 18.22 -16.85 -18.53
CA LYS A 224 17.78 -15.95 -19.62
C LYS A 224 16.34 -16.21 -20.07
N VAL A 225 15.97 -17.48 -20.14
CA VAL A 225 14.67 -17.94 -20.62
C VAL A 225 13.58 -17.77 -19.54
N THR A 226 13.92 -17.97 -18.27
CA THR A 226 12.97 -17.76 -17.16
C THR A 226 12.75 -16.28 -16.82
N ALA A 227 13.67 -15.40 -17.21
CA ALA A 227 13.55 -13.96 -16.96
C ALA A 227 12.58 -13.24 -17.92
N ASN A 228 12.22 -13.85 -19.05
CA ASN A 228 11.31 -13.28 -20.04
C ASN A 228 10.51 -14.37 -20.75
N GLU A 229 9.19 -14.39 -20.55
CA GLU A 229 8.26 -15.39 -21.12
C GLU A 229 8.34 -15.47 -22.64
N ARG A 230 8.48 -14.33 -23.33
CA ARG A 230 8.61 -14.26 -24.80
C ARG A 230 9.88 -14.94 -25.30
N THR A 231 10.93 -15.03 -24.49
CA THR A 231 12.18 -15.71 -24.84
C THR A 231 11.97 -17.22 -24.96
N PHE A 232 11.18 -17.82 -24.07
CA PHE A 232 10.88 -19.25 -24.15
C PHE A 232 9.99 -19.57 -25.36
N GLU A 233 8.98 -18.74 -25.64
CA GLU A 233 8.13 -18.92 -26.82
C GLU A 233 8.94 -18.84 -28.11
N SER A 234 9.84 -17.84 -28.20
CA SER A 234 10.73 -17.66 -29.36
C SER A 234 11.69 -18.85 -29.52
N LEU A 235 12.18 -19.43 -28.41
CA LEU A 235 12.99 -20.65 -28.43
C LEU A 235 12.22 -21.84 -29.03
N MET A 236 10.96 -22.00 -28.64
CA MET A 236 10.12 -23.12 -29.10
C MET A 236 9.73 -22.98 -30.58
N ALA A 237 9.62 -21.76 -31.10
CA ALA A 237 9.40 -21.49 -32.51
C ALA A 237 10.61 -21.83 -33.41
N LEU A 238 11.82 -21.95 -32.85
CA LEU A 238 13.03 -22.26 -33.60
C LEU A 238 13.22 -23.78 -33.83
N PRO A 239 13.75 -24.20 -35.00
CA PRO A 239 14.21 -25.57 -35.22
C PRO A 239 15.25 -25.98 -34.17
N MET A 240 15.16 -27.23 -33.67
CA MET A 240 16.01 -27.73 -32.58
C MET A 240 17.51 -27.46 -32.77
N LYS A 241 18.01 -27.60 -34.01
CA LYS A 241 19.41 -27.35 -34.41
C LYS A 241 19.89 -25.91 -34.22
N LEU A 242 18.99 -24.92 -34.15
CA LEU A 242 19.33 -23.50 -34.02
C LEU A 242 19.19 -22.99 -32.58
N ARG A 243 18.53 -23.75 -31.70
CA ARG A 243 18.18 -23.31 -30.36
C ARG A 243 19.40 -22.98 -29.49
N LYS A 244 20.44 -23.83 -29.51
CA LYS A 244 21.69 -23.57 -28.77
C LYS A 244 22.39 -22.29 -29.26
N ALA A 245 22.59 -22.16 -30.57
CA ALA A 245 23.26 -21.00 -31.15
C ALA A 245 22.51 -19.71 -30.82
N TRP A 246 21.19 -19.72 -30.94
CA TRP A 246 20.35 -18.57 -30.61
C TRP A 246 20.42 -18.19 -29.12
N LEU A 247 20.34 -19.16 -28.21
CA LEU A 247 20.49 -18.90 -26.76
C LEU A 247 21.81 -18.22 -26.39
N MET A 248 22.89 -18.53 -27.13
CA MET A 248 24.20 -17.92 -26.93
C MET A 248 24.35 -16.52 -27.51
N THR A 249 23.45 -16.11 -28.41
CA THR A 249 23.42 -14.74 -28.97
C THR A 249 22.64 -13.75 -28.12
N LEU A 250 21.81 -14.24 -27.18
CA LEU A 250 21.06 -13.39 -26.28
C LEU A 250 22.01 -12.66 -25.32
N PRO A 251 21.79 -11.38 -25.00
CA PRO A 251 22.61 -10.63 -24.04
C PRO A 251 22.59 -11.26 -22.65
#